data_AF-A0A2E2WB67-F1
#
_entry.id   AF-A0A2E2WB67-F1
#
_cell.length_a   1.000
_cell.length_b   1.000
_cell.length_c   1.000
_cell.angle_alpha   90.00
_cell.angle_beta   90.00
_cell.angle_gamma   90.00
#
_symmetry.space_group_name_H-M   'P 1'
#
loop_
_entity.id
_entity.type
_entity.pdbx_description
1 polymer ?
#
loop_
_entity_poly.entity_id
_entity_poly.type
_entity_poly.pdbx_seq_one_letter_code
_entity_poly.pdbx_strand_id
1 'polypeptide(L)'
;MARKLFTKEEVVLCTYIARFGRSQFNESDISNLEKRSVSSIKMKVSNIAAMLKEEGFEINEEVSSLSGKPPGQKGRRTNWGIVSRLNDYSKNEHLNECEKILSC
;
A
#
# COMPACT_ATOMS: atom_id res chain seq x y z
N MET A 1 17.92 3.11 16.83
CA MET A 1 17.37 1.82 16.34
C MET A 1 17.18 1.87 14.83
N ALA A 2 17.59 0.82 14.11
CA ALA A 2 17.33 0.72 12.67
C ALA A 2 15.82 0.55 12.41
N ARG A 3 15.27 1.24 11.41
CA ARG A 3 13.85 1.11 11.05
C ARG A 3 13.63 -0.25 10.39
N LYS A 4 12.67 -1.04 10.88
CA LYS A 4 12.24 -2.30 10.26
C LYS A 4 11.68 -2.01 8.86
N LEU A 5 12.28 -2.60 7.84
CA LEU A 5 11.81 -2.50 6.45
C LEU A 5 10.45 -3.19 6.29
N PHE A 6 9.65 -2.72 5.34
CA PHE A 6 8.39 -3.38 4.98
C PHE A 6 8.67 -4.67 4.22
N THR A 7 7.99 -5.76 4.59
CA THR A 7 8.06 -7.04 3.87
C THR A 7 7.29 -6.95 2.55
N LYS A 8 7.44 -7.98 1.70
CA LYS A 8 6.69 -8.04 0.43
C LYS A 8 5.19 -8.15 0.71
N GLU A 9 4.82 -8.98 1.66
CA GLU A 9 3.46 -9.26 2.09
C GLU A 9 2.78 -7.99 2.61
N GLU A 10 3.44 -7.23 3.49
CA GLU A 10 2.93 -5.94 3.97
C GLU A 10 2.71 -4.97 2.81
N VAL A 11 3.61 -4.93 1.82
CA VAL A 11 3.48 -4.05 0.65
C VAL A 11 2.32 -4.47 -0.24
N VAL A 12 2.10 -5.77 -0.47
CA VAL A 12 0.96 -6.28 -1.25
C VAL A 12 -0.37 -5.83 -0.61
N LEU A 13 -0.51 -6.02 0.70
CA LEU A 13 -1.71 -5.64 1.45
C LEU A 13 -1.92 -4.12 1.49
N CYS A 14 -0.87 -3.34 1.73
CA CYS A 14 -0.96 -1.88 1.69
C CYS A 14 -1.35 -1.35 0.30
N THR A 15 -0.90 -2.04 -0.77
CA THR A 15 -1.23 -1.65 -2.15
C THR A 15 -2.70 -1.91 -2.45
N TYR A 16 -3.26 -3.02 -1.95
CA TYR A 16 -4.68 -3.30 -2.08
C TYR A 16 -5.52 -2.21 -1.43
N ILE A 17 -5.20 -1.84 -0.16
CA ILE A 17 -5.91 -0.76 0.53
C ILE A 17 -5.83 0.54 -0.27
N ALA A 18 -4.64 0.89 -0.78
CA ALA A 18 -4.44 2.11 -1.57
C ALA A 18 -5.32 2.16 -2.84
N ARG A 19 -5.49 1.03 -3.54
CA ARG A 19 -6.27 0.95 -4.79
C ARG A 19 -7.76 0.76 -4.57
N PHE A 20 -8.15 -0.07 -3.59
CA PHE A 20 -9.51 -0.61 -3.49
C PHE A 20 -10.20 -0.35 -2.15
N GLY A 21 -9.54 0.33 -1.21
CA GLY A 21 -10.12 0.73 0.08
C GLY A 21 -10.08 -0.37 1.14
N ARG A 22 -10.81 -0.16 2.23
CA ARG A 22 -10.70 -0.98 3.47
C ARG A 22 -11.85 -1.96 3.68
N SER A 23 -12.61 -2.23 2.62
CA SER A 23 -13.84 -3.04 2.71
C SER A 23 -13.62 -4.49 3.13
N GLN A 24 -12.45 -5.08 2.84
CA GLN A 24 -12.16 -6.49 3.11
C GLN A 24 -11.24 -6.69 4.32
N PHE A 25 -10.32 -5.76 4.54
CA PHE A 25 -9.40 -5.71 5.67
C PHE A 25 -8.85 -4.28 5.81
N ASN A 26 -8.21 -3.99 6.94
CA ASN A 26 -7.65 -2.68 7.25
C ASN A 26 -6.22 -2.77 7.81
N GLU A 27 -5.65 -1.62 8.16
CA GLU A 27 -4.26 -1.53 8.63
C GLU A 27 -3.98 -2.30 9.94
N SER A 28 -5.01 -2.58 10.75
CA SER A 28 -4.88 -3.39 11.96
C SER A 28 -4.62 -4.86 11.65
N ASP A 29 -5.21 -5.37 10.56
CA ASP A 29 -4.98 -6.76 10.11
C ASP A 29 -3.53 -6.93 9.65
N ILE A 30 -3.01 -5.97 8.89
CA ILE A 30 -1.61 -5.93 8.44
C ILE A 30 -0.65 -5.80 9.64
N SER A 31 -1.02 -5.00 10.65
CA SER A 31 -0.22 -4.81 11.87
C SER A 31 0.08 -6.13 12.58
N ASN A 32 -0.83 -7.10 12.49
CA ASN A 32 -0.70 -8.37 13.20
C ASN A 32 0.38 -9.29 12.61
N LEU A 33 0.70 -9.17 11.31
CA LEU A 33 1.71 -9.99 10.63
C LEU A 33 3.11 -9.79 11.19
N GLU A 34 3.53 -8.53 11.30
CA GLU A 34 4.92 -8.18 11.62
C GLU A 34 5.05 -7.31 12.87
N LYS A 35 3.96 -7.17 13.64
CA LYS A 35 3.82 -6.28 14.82
C LYS A 35 4.23 -4.84 14.53
N ARG A 36 4.01 -4.37 13.30
CA ARG A 36 4.26 -2.99 12.90
C ARG A 36 3.13 -2.10 13.38
N SER A 37 3.44 -0.88 13.84
CA SER A 37 2.40 0.06 14.25
C SER A 37 1.45 0.41 13.09
N VAL A 38 0.15 0.47 13.40
CA VAL A 38 -0.91 0.89 12.48
C VAL A 38 -0.61 2.25 11.83
N SER A 39 -0.05 3.20 12.58
CA SER A 39 0.36 4.51 12.06
C SER A 39 1.42 4.39 10.94
N SER A 40 2.41 3.49 11.12
CA SER A 40 3.41 3.25 10.07
C SER A 40 2.79 2.63 8.82
N ILE A 41 1.78 1.78 8.97
CA ILE A 41 1.08 1.12 7.86
C ILE A 41 0.21 2.15 7.11
N LYS A 42 -0.55 2.99 7.83
CA LYS A 42 -1.31 4.10 7.22
C LYS A 42 -0.41 5.02 6.39
N MET A 43 0.75 5.39 6.94
CA MET A 43 1.73 6.19 6.22
C MET A 43 2.26 5.48 4.95
N LYS A 44 2.45 4.15 5.00
CA LYS A 44 2.85 3.36 3.84
C LYS A 44 1.75 3.30 2.78
N VAL A 45 0.49 3.12 3.16
CA VAL A 45 -0.68 3.17 2.28
C VAL A 45 -0.75 4.53 1.58
N SER A 46 -0.66 5.64 2.32
CA SER A 46 -0.67 7.00 1.76
C SER A 46 0.52 7.27 0.83
N ASN A 47 1.70 6.68 1.11
CA ASN A 47 2.87 6.76 0.23
C ASN A 47 2.64 6.01 -1.08
N ILE A 48 2.09 4.79 -1.01
CA ILE A 48 1.74 4.00 -2.20
C ILE A 48 0.69 4.73 -3.03
N ALA A 49 -0.35 5.27 -2.41
CA ALA A 49 -1.37 6.06 -3.09
C ALA A 49 -0.79 7.26 -3.84
N ALA A 50 0.20 7.96 -3.25
CA ALA A 50 0.91 9.03 -3.93
C ALA A 50 1.72 8.53 -5.14
N MET A 51 2.39 7.38 -5.03
CA MET A 51 3.12 6.79 -6.16
C MET A 51 2.18 6.34 -7.29
N LEU A 52 1.04 5.74 -6.96
CA LEU A 52 0.04 5.32 -7.93
C LEU A 52 -0.52 6.51 -8.73
N LYS A 53 -0.90 7.59 -8.02
CA LYS A 53 -1.33 8.84 -8.64
C LYS A 53 -0.28 9.44 -9.57
N GLU A 54 0.99 9.47 -9.15
CA GLU A 54 2.09 10.00 -9.98
C GLU A 54 2.27 9.24 -11.29
N GLU A 55 1.87 7.97 -11.34
CA GLU A 55 1.98 7.09 -12.51
C GLU A 55 0.65 6.95 -13.27
N GLY A 56 -0.38 7.74 -12.91
CA GLY A 56 -1.67 7.77 -13.58
C GLY A 56 -2.64 6.65 -13.19
N PHE A 57 -2.35 5.89 -12.13
CA PHE A 57 -3.27 4.87 -11.63
C PHE A 57 -4.30 5.46 -10.66
N GLU A 58 -5.51 4.92 -10.72
CA GLU A 58 -6.57 5.24 -9.77
C GLU A 58 -6.24 4.74 -8.36
N ILE A 59 -6.70 5.50 -7.37
CA ILE A 59 -6.66 5.13 -5.96
C ILE A 59 -8.07 5.21 -5.39
N ASN A 60 -8.31 4.48 -4.31
CA ASN A 60 -9.59 4.56 -3.63
C ASN A 60 -9.78 5.94 -2.97
N GLU A 61 -10.99 6.50 -3.06
CA GLU A 61 -11.34 7.83 -2.54
C GLU A 61 -11.18 7.97 -1.02
N GLU A 62 -11.32 6.87 -0.27
CA GLU A 62 -11.11 6.83 1.18
C GLU A 62 -9.62 6.94 1.57
N VAL A 63 -8.71 6.88 0.59
CA VAL A 63 -7.27 6.91 0.82
C VAL A 63 -6.70 8.26 0.46
N SER A 64 -6.29 9.00 1.49
CA SER A 64 -5.50 10.21 1.31
C SER A 64 -4.08 9.86 0.90
N SER A 65 -3.69 10.25 -0.32
CA SER A 65 -2.29 10.22 -0.78
C SER A 65 -1.44 11.24 -0.03
N LEU A 66 -0.18 10.92 0.27
CA LEU A 66 0.75 11.90 0.80
C LEU A 66 0.91 13.09 -0.17
N SER A 67 0.68 14.30 0.35
CA SER A 67 0.90 15.56 -0.35
C SER A 67 2.16 16.27 0.17
N GLY A 68 2.61 17.34 -0.49
CA GLY A 68 3.68 18.20 0.02
C GLY A 68 5.03 18.11 -0.71
N LYS A 69 5.06 17.64 -1.96
CA LYS A 69 6.26 17.81 -2.81
C LYS A 69 6.23 19.17 -3.48
N PRO A 70 7.40 19.85 -3.59
CA PRO A 70 7.53 20.99 -4.48
C PRO A 70 7.10 20.58 -5.91
N PRO A 71 6.43 21.48 -6.66
CA PRO A 71 6.09 21.23 -8.06
C PRO A 71 7.32 20.76 -8.86
N GLY A 72 7.17 19.69 -9.63
CA GLY A 72 8.24 19.13 -10.47
C GLY A 72 9.14 18.07 -9.81
N GLN A 73 8.99 17.77 -8.51
CA GLN A 73 9.74 16.71 -7.85
C GLN A 73 8.93 15.42 -7.68
N LYS A 74 9.48 14.31 -8.16
CA LYS A 74 8.92 12.96 -7.94
C LYS A 74 9.24 12.47 -6.53
N GLY A 75 8.33 11.71 -5.94
CA GLY A 75 8.57 11.10 -4.64
C GLY A 75 9.59 10.01 -4.64
N ARG A 76 10.13 9.72 -3.45
CA ARG A 76 10.86 8.48 -3.23
C ARG A 76 9.93 7.29 -3.49
N ARG A 77 10.28 6.50 -4.50
CA ARG A 77 9.58 5.28 -4.90
C ARG A 77 9.95 4.10 -3.99
N THR A 78 9.24 3.94 -2.88
CA THR A 78 9.53 2.86 -1.93
C THR A 78 8.83 1.56 -2.31
N ASN A 79 9.60 0.49 -2.56
CA ASN A 79 9.08 -0.82 -2.97
C ASN A 79 8.30 -0.81 -4.30
N TRP A 80 8.58 0.15 -5.20
CA TRP A 80 7.84 0.30 -6.47
C TRP A 80 7.90 -0.95 -7.35
N GLY A 81 9.03 -1.68 -7.37
CA GLY A 81 9.11 -2.93 -8.15
C GLY A 81 8.14 -4.03 -7.71
N ILE A 82 7.56 -3.95 -6.50
CA ILE A 82 6.47 -4.82 -6.04
C ILE A 82 5.13 -4.18 -6.43
N VAL A 83 4.94 -2.90 -6.10
CA VAL A 83 3.70 -2.16 -6.36
C VAL A 83 3.33 -2.20 -7.85
N SER A 84 4.29 -1.92 -8.74
CA SER A 84 4.05 -1.83 -10.18
C SER A 84 3.54 -3.14 -10.79
N ARG A 85 3.90 -4.29 -10.22
CA ARG A 85 3.43 -5.61 -10.69
C ARG A 85 1.98 -5.88 -10.31
N LEU A 86 1.46 -5.18 -9.31
CA LEU A 86 0.09 -5.32 -8.82
C LEU A 86 -0.86 -4.35 -9.52
N ASN A 87 -0.37 -3.41 -10.33
CA ASN A 87 -1.19 -2.37 -10.95
C ASN A 87 -2.16 -2.94 -12.00
N ASP A 88 -1.77 -4.00 -12.69
CA ASP A 88 -2.59 -4.65 -13.72
C ASP A 88 -3.63 -5.62 -13.11
N TYR A 89 -3.56 -5.88 -11.81
CA TYR A 89 -4.49 -6.79 -11.16
C TYR A 89 -5.85 -6.12 -11.02
N SER A 90 -6.90 -6.85 -11.36
CA SER A 90 -8.26 -6.52 -10.95
C SER A 90 -8.40 -6.58 -9.43
N LYS A 91 -9.48 -5.97 -8.91
CA LYS A 91 -9.80 -6.02 -7.47
C LYS A 91 -9.82 -7.45 -6.93
N ASN A 92 -10.45 -8.38 -7.66
CA ASN A 92 -10.59 -9.77 -7.22
C ASN A 92 -9.26 -10.53 -7.26
N GLU A 93 -8.45 -10.34 -8.31
CA GLU A 93 -7.13 -10.98 -8.39
C GLU A 93 -6.21 -10.52 -7.25
N HIS A 94 -6.22 -9.21 -6.96
CA HIS A 94 -5.43 -8.67 -5.85
C HIS A 94 -5.98 -9.13 -4.50
N LEU A 95 -7.31 -9.19 -4.34
CA LEU A 95 -7.92 -9.71 -3.11
C LEU A 95 -7.52 -11.17 -2.86
N ASN A 96 -7.55 -12.03 -3.87
CA ASN A 96 -7.15 -13.43 -3.74
C ASN A 96 -5.70 -13.58 -3.25
N GLU A 97 -4.78 -12.72 -3.70
CA GLU A 97 -3.41 -12.70 -3.18
C GLU A 97 -3.34 -12.21 -1.73
N CYS A 98 -4.17 -11.23 -1.36
CA CYS A 98 -4.24 -10.72 0.01
C CYS A 98 -4.77 -11.77 0.99
N GLU A 99 -5.80 -12.52 0.60
CA GLU A 99 -6.40 -13.57 1.43
C GLU A 99 -5.40 -14.68 1.73
N LYS A 100 -4.60 -15.12 0.75
CA LYS A 100 -3.52 -16.10 0.95
C LYS A 100 -2.51 -15.67 2.01
N ILE A 101 -2.23 -14.36 2.09
CA ILE A 101 -1.30 -13.79 3.07
C ILE A 101 -1.95 -13.75 4.46
N LEU A 102 -3.22 -13.35 4.55
CA LEU A 102 -3.94 -13.20 5.82
C LEU A 102 -4.42 -14.53 6.42
N SER A 103 -4.53 -15.59 5.61
CA SER A 103 -4.89 -16.94 6.07
C SER A 103 -3.72 -17.76 6.62
N CYS A 104 -2.48 -17.24 6.55
CA CYS A 104 -1.28 -17.87 7.09
C CYS A 104 -0.98 -17.39 8.51
#